data_AF-A0AAE9EHF0-F1
#
_entry.id   AF-A0AAE9EHF0-F1
#
_cell.length_a   1.000
_cell.length_b   1.000
_cell.length_c   1.000
_cell.angle_alpha   90.00
_cell.angle_beta   90.00
_cell.angle_gamma   90.00
#
_symmetry.space_group_name_H-M   'P 1'
#
loop_
_entity.id
_entity.type
_entity.pdbx_description
1 polymer ?
#
loop_
_entity_poly.entity_id
_entity_poly.type
_entity_poly.pdbx_seq_one_letter_code
_entity_poly.pdbx_strand_id
1 'polypeptide(L)'
;MEYSKENVPKILTECGHSICSNCVEQLASRYINWYLLCPFCKTPTILRCNFDRLVINCALMNIVKDIAKLRGPEPEPEEAPEKSHQEDN
;
A
#
# COMPACT_ATOMS: atom_id res chain seq x y z
N MET A 1 -0.24 8.20 10.45
CA MET A 1 -0.19 7.01 9.58
C MET A 1 -0.32 5.70 10.35
N GLU A 2 -1.54 5.18 10.42
CA GLU A 2 -1.82 3.81 10.86
C GLU A 2 -1.68 2.85 9.66
N TYR A 3 -1.21 1.62 9.90
CA TYR A 3 -1.08 0.64 8.84
C TYR A 3 -2.43 -0.03 8.58
N SER A 4 -3.08 0.31 7.46
CA SER A 4 -4.17 -0.51 6.90
C SER A 4 -3.59 -1.75 6.21
N LYS A 5 -4.40 -2.78 5.99
CA LYS A 5 -4.01 -4.01 5.25
C LYS A 5 -3.43 -3.69 3.86
N GLU A 6 -3.87 -2.58 3.26
CA GLU A 6 -3.49 -2.11 1.93
C GLU A 6 -2.08 -1.48 1.90
N ASN A 7 -1.65 -0.89 3.02
CA ASN A 7 -0.42 -0.09 3.11
C ASN A 7 0.77 -0.91 3.63
N VAL A 8 0.57 -2.20 3.92
CA VAL A 8 1.63 -3.09 4.44
C VAL A 8 2.72 -3.27 3.38
N PRO A 9 3.99 -2.93 3.67
CA PRO A 9 5.09 -3.10 2.74
C PRO A 9 5.45 -4.59 2.59
N LYS A 10 5.48 -5.04 1.36
CA LYS A 10 5.87 -6.36 0.89
C LYS A 10 7.23 -6.30 0.20
N ILE A 11 8.10 -7.25 0.50
CA ILE A 11 9.41 -7.38 -0.15
C ILE A 11 9.26 -8.23 -1.41
N LEU A 12 9.73 -7.72 -2.54
CA LEU A 12 9.90 -8.47 -3.77
C LEU A 12 11.14 -9.36 -3.64
N THR A 13 10.96 -10.65 -3.37
CA THR A 13 12.03 -11.58 -2.96
C THR A 13 13.16 -11.71 -3.97
N GLU A 14 12.88 -11.48 -5.25
CA GLU A 14 13.87 -11.60 -6.33
C GLU A 14 14.82 -10.39 -6.43
N CYS A 15 14.46 -9.24 -5.85
CA CYS A 15 15.28 -8.01 -5.96
C CYS A 15 15.41 -7.18 -4.68
N GLY A 16 14.70 -7.52 -3.61
CA GLY A 16 14.79 -6.87 -2.30
C GLY A 16 14.03 -5.54 -2.18
N HIS A 17 13.50 -4.98 -3.27
CA HIS A 17 12.68 -3.76 -3.20
C HIS A 17 11.38 -4.02 -2.46
N SER A 18 10.89 -3.01 -1.73
CA SER A 18 9.62 -3.07 -1.00
C SER A 18 8.56 -2.18 -1.65
N ILE A 19 7.33 -2.67 -1.77
CA ILE A 19 6.13 -1.93 -2.21
C ILE A 19 4.93 -2.30 -1.34
N CYS A 20 3.89 -1.48 -1.21
CA CYS A 20 2.73 -1.84 -0.39
C CYS A 20 1.86 -2.96 -1.01
N SER A 21 1.08 -3.67 -0.20
CA SER A 21 0.18 -4.74 -0.63
C SER A 21 -0.75 -4.32 -1.77
N ASN A 22 -1.34 -3.13 -1.69
CA ASN A 22 -2.20 -2.62 -2.76
C ASN A 22 -1.44 -2.46 -4.09
N CYS A 23 -0.20 -1.94 -4.04
CA CYS A 23 0.66 -1.87 -5.22
C CYS A 23 1.02 -3.25 -5.78
N VAL A 24 1.19 -4.26 -4.93
CA VAL A 24 1.41 -5.65 -5.38
C VAL A 24 0.21 -6.15 -6.19
N GLU A 25 -1.01 -6.01 -5.65
CA GLU A 25 -2.24 -6.46 -6.30
C GLU A 25 -2.45 -5.75 -7.66
N GLN A 26 -2.31 -4.42 -7.67
CA GLN A 26 -2.45 -3.62 -8.89
C GLN A 26 -1.41 -4.00 -9.95
N LEU A 27 -0.15 -4.25 -9.57
CA LEU A 27 0.90 -4.60 -10.53
C LEU A 27 0.76 -6.03 -11.05
N ALA A 28 0.35 -6.97 -10.20
CA ALA A 28 0.20 -8.37 -10.59
C ALA A 28 -1.06 -8.63 -11.42
N SER A 29 -2.14 -7.86 -11.21
CA SER A 29 -3.37 -8.00 -12.00
C SER A 29 -3.12 -7.82 -13.51
N ARG A 30 -2.09 -7.04 -13.88
CA ARG A 30 -1.61 -6.88 -15.26
C ARG A 30 -1.07 -8.17 -15.89
N TYR A 31 -0.72 -9.15 -15.06
CA TYR A 31 -0.11 -10.42 -15.46
C TYR A 31 -0.88 -11.63 -14.90
N ILE A 32 -2.21 -11.49 -14.76
CA ILE A 32 -3.12 -12.56 -14.33
C ILE A 32 -2.67 -13.14 -12.96
N ASN A 33 -2.12 -12.28 -12.09
CA ASN A 33 -1.63 -12.64 -10.75
C ASN A 33 -0.54 -13.71 -10.73
N TRP A 34 0.10 -14.01 -11.86
CA TRP A 34 1.13 -15.04 -11.95
C TRP A 34 2.49 -14.53 -11.47
N TYR A 35 2.81 -13.29 -11.87
CA TYR A 35 4.02 -12.58 -11.50
C TYR A 35 3.78 -11.07 -11.50
N LEU A 36 4.75 -10.30 -11.02
CA LEU A 36 4.80 -8.85 -11.24
C LEU A 36 6.22 -8.45 -11.63
N LEU A 37 6.37 -7.28 -12.26
CA LEU A 37 7.68 -6.67 -12.48
C LEU A 37 7.93 -5.61 -11.41
N CYS A 38 9.10 -5.65 -10.78
CA CYS A 38 9.52 -4.60 -9.86
C CYS A 38 9.47 -3.24 -10.56
N PRO A 39 8.79 -2.22 -10.00
CA PRO A 39 8.70 -0.91 -10.66
C PRO A 39 10.06 -0.21 -10.79
N PHE A 40 10.99 -0.50 -9.87
CA PHE A 40 12.31 0.12 -9.78
C PHE A 40 13.33 -0.49 -10.73
N CYS A 41 13.50 -1.82 -10.70
CA CYS A 41 14.57 -2.52 -11.42
C CYS A 41 14.07 -3.50 -12.49
N LYS A 42 12.75 -3.61 -12.68
CA LYS A 42 12.09 -4.50 -13.65
C LYS A 42 12.35 -6.00 -13.47
N THR A 43 13.02 -6.41 -12.38
CA THR A 43 13.16 -7.83 -12.02
C THR A 43 11.79 -8.47 -11.80
N PRO A 44 11.48 -9.62 -12.44
CA PRO A 44 10.23 -10.32 -12.24
C PRO A 44 10.19 -10.97 -10.85
N THR A 45 9.02 -10.99 -10.23
CA THR A 45 8.75 -11.69 -8.96
C THR A 45 7.55 -12.62 -9.15
N ILE A 46 7.74 -13.91 -8.89
CA ILE A 46 6.75 -14.94 -9.18
C ILE A 46 5.79 -15.11 -7.98
N LEU A 47 4.49 -14.96 -8.23
CA LEU A 47 3.44 -15.03 -7.19
C LEU A 47 2.64 -16.33 -7.23
N ARG A 48 2.51 -16.97 -8.41
CA ARG A 48 1.68 -18.17 -8.62
C ARG A 48 0.25 -18.03 -8.06
N CYS A 49 -0.41 -16.90 -8.33
CA CYS A 49 -1.76 -16.56 -7.86
C CYS A 49 -1.91 -16.42 -6.34
N ASN A 50 -0.81 -16.29 -5.59
CA ASN A 50 -0.85 -16.12 -4.14
C ASN A 50 -0.01 -14.92 -3.71
N PHE A 51 -0.69 -13.83 -3.36
CA PHE A 51 -0.12 -12.56 -2.89
C PHE A 51 0.51 -12.65 -1.50
N ASP A 52 0.00 -13.55 -0.65
CA ASP A 52 0.48 -13.74 0.71
C ASP A 52 1.87 -14.38 0.77
N ARG A 53 2.39 -14.86 -0.37
CA ARG A 53 3.77 -15.35 -0.49
C ARG A 53 4.82 -14.27 -0.31
N LEU A 54 4.48 -13.00 -0.55
CA LEU A 54 5.44 -11.92 -0.35
C LEU A 54 5.62 -11.63 1.14
N VAL A 55 6.89 -11.63 1.55
CA VAL A 55 7.31 -11.37 2.92
C VAL A 55 7.01 -9.92 3.28
N ILE A 56 6.47 -9.70 4.49
CA ILE A 56 6.23 -8.35 5.03
C ILE A 56 7.56 -7.74 5.47
N ASN A 57 7.82 -6.49 5.09
CA ASN A 57 8.98 -5.74 5.59
C ASN A 57 8.70 -5.15 6.99
N CYS A 58 8.86 -5.96 8.03
CA CYS A 58 8.63 -5.53 9.42
C CYS A 58 9.55 -4.37 9.87
N ALA A 59 10.77 -4.27 9.32
CA ALA A 59 11.69 -3.18 9.66
C ALA A 59 11.18 -1.83 9.16
N LEU A 60 10.71 -1.77 7.90
CA LEU A 60 10.14 -0.56 7.32
C LEU A 60 8.87 -0.11 8.06
N MET A 61 8.07 -1.07 8.57
CA MET A 61 6.91 -0.77 9.41
C MET A 61 7.28 0.05 10.65
N ASN A 62 8.35 -0.33 11.33
CA ASN A 62 8.79 0.37 12.54
C ASN A 62 9.30 1.77 12.20
N ILE A 63 10.09 1.90 11.14
CA ILE A 63 10.63 3.18 10.67
C ILE A 63 9.49 4.15 10.32
N VAL A 64 8.48 3.72 9.56
CA VAL A 64 7.35 4.59 9.19
C VAL A 64 6.52 4.98 10.41
N LYS A 65 6.32 4.08 11.37
CA LYS A 65 5.65 4.41 12.63
C LYS A 65 6.42 5.48 13.40
N ASP A 66 7.74 5.39 13.45
CA ASP A 66 8.56 6.37 14.14
C ASP A 66 8.57 7.72 13.40
N ILE A 67 8.63 7.71 12.07
CA ILE A 67 8.44 8.92 11.25
C ILE A 67 7.07 9.56 11.51
N ALA A 68 6.00 8.77 11.64
CA ALA A 68 4.66 9.28 11.91
C ALA A 68 4.59 9.99 13.28
N LYS A 69 5.28 9.47 14.30
CA LYS A 69 5.38 10.13 15.62
C LYS A 69 6.11 11.48 15.55
N LEU A 70 7.10 11.60 14.67
CA LEU A 70 7.86 12.84 14.48
C LEU A 70 7.09 13.92 13.72
N ARG A 71 6.09 13.54 12.90
CA ARG A 71 5.35 14.48 12.04
C ARG A 71 4.27 15.30 12.76
N GLY A 72 4.06 15.10 14.06
CA GLY A 72 2.93 15.69 14.78
C GLY A 72 1.59 15.04 14.39
N PRO A 73 0.48 15.36 15.09
CA PRO A 73 -0.84 14.85 14.72
C PRO A 73 -1.22 15.34 13.31
N GLU A 74 -1.78 14.44 12.49
CA GLU A 74 -2.41 14.83 11.22
C GLU A 74 -3.53 15.82 11.55
N PRO A 75 -3.68 16.94 10.79
CA PRO A 75 -4.80 17.85 10.99
C PRO A 75 -6.11 17.06 10.83
N GLU A 76 -7.01 17.17 11.80
CA GLU A 76 -8.30 16.51 11.73
C GLU A 76 -9.04 16.95 10.46
N PRO A 77 -9.73 16.02 9.77
CA PRO A 77 -10.46 16.35 8.56
C PRO A 77 -11.52 17.42 8.89
N GLU A 78 -11.39 18.58 8.24
CA GLU A 78 -12.39 19.65 8.28
C GLU A 78 -13.73 19.06 7.81
N GLU A 79 -14.72 19.02 8.71
CA GLU A 79 -16.05 18.48 8.41
C GLU A 79 -16.62 19.23 7.18
N ALA A 80 -16.77 18.51 6.07
CA ALA A 80 -17.37 19.08 4.88
C ALA A 80 -18.81 19.50 5.21
N PRO A 81 -19.24 20.74 4.92
CA PRO A 81 -20.57 21.19 5.27
C PRO A 81 -21.63 20.31 4.61
N GLU A 82 -22.54 19.78 5.42
CA GLU A 82 -23.73 19.07 4.96
C GLU A 82 -24.48 19.95 3.94
N LYS A 83 -24.51 19.50 2.69
CA LYS A 83 -25.35 20.14 1.67
C LYS A 83 -26.80 19.79 1.99
N SER A 84 -27.52 20.73 2.60
CA SER A 84 -28.98 20.69 2.68
C SER A 84 -29.55 20.59 1.27
N HIS A 85 -30.16 19.46 0.95
CA HIS A 85 -31.03 19.34 -0.21
C HIS A 85 -32.25 20.24 0.01
N GLN A 86 -32.34 21.32 -0.77
CA GLN A 86 -33.60 22.02 -0.97
C GLN A 86 -34.34 21.30 -2.10
N GLU A 87 -35.47 20.70 -1.77
CA GLU A 87 -36.44 20.18 -2.72
C GLU A 87 -37.19 21.39 -3.30
N ASP A 88 -37.04 21.61 -4.60
CA ASP A 88 -37.79 22.62 -5.35
C ASP A 88 -39.26 22.19 -5.47
N ASN A 89 -40.16 23.10 -5.12
CA ASN A 89 -41.62 22.97 -5.17
C ASN A 89 -42.19 23.60 -6.46
#